data_AF-A0A7X5E5H8-F1
#
_entry.id   AF-A0A7X5E5H8-F1
#
_cell.length_a   1.000
_cell.length_b   1.000
_cell.length_c   1.000
_cell.angle_alpha   90.00
_cell.angle_beta   90.00
_cell.angle_gamma   90.00
#
_symmetry.space_group_name_H-M   'P 1'
#
loop_
_entity.id
_entity.type
_entity.pdbx_description
1 polymer ?
#
loop_
_entity_poly.entity_id
_entity_poly.type
_entity_poly.pdbx_seq_one_letter_code
_entity_poly.pdbx_strand_id
1 'polypeptide(L)' 'MAFKKKEDAIAYQNKYIAKTYDRINLVVPKGEKARIKSHADECGESVNAFINRAIQNQMEQDDECHEE' A
#
# COMPACT_ATOMS: atom_id res chain seq x y z
N MET A 1 -24.24 5.52 -15.72
CA MET A 1 -24.56 6.40 -14.57
C MET A 1 -23.53 7.51 -14.54
N ALA A 2 -23.85 8.67 -15.11
CA ALA A 2 -22.94 9.82 -15.15
C ALA A 2 -23.25 10.71 -13.94
N PHE A 3 -22.35 10.73 -12.96
CA PHE A 3 -22.48 11.59 -11.79
C PHE A 3 -22.52 13.05 -12.25
N LYS A 4 -23.64 13.73 -11.98
CA LYS A 4 -23.94 15.09 -12.46
C LYS A 4 -23.13 16.17 -11.74
N LYS A 5 -22.44 15.80 -10.64
CA LYS A 5 -21.55 16.65 -9.84
C LYS A 5 -20.29 15.86 -9.45
N LYS A 6 -19.14 16.53 -9.48
CA LYS A 6 -17.82 15.94 -9.15
C LYS A 6 -17.72 15.47 -7.70
N GLU A 7 -18.47 16.10 -6.80
CA GLU A 7 -18.49 15.80 -5.36
C GLU A 7 -19.02 14.40 -5.05
N ASP A 8 -20.10 13.99 -5.72
CA ASP A 8 -20.69 12.65 -5.55
C ASP A 8 -19.75 11.53 -6.04
N ALA A 9 -19.00 11.80 -7.11
CA ALA A 9 -18.00 10.85 -7.62
C ALA A 9 -16.84 10.67 -6.62
N ILE A 10 -16.37 11.76 -6.01
CA ILE A 10 -15.31 11.72 -4.99
C ILE A 10 -15.80 10.98 -3.74
N ALA A 11 -17.02 11.24 -3.28
CA ALA A 11 -17.60 10.55 -2.14
C ALA A 11 -17.78 9.04 -2.39
N TYR A 12 -18.22 8.66 -3.59
CA TYR A 12 -18.33 7.25 -3.99
C TYR A 12 -16.97 6.56 -4.03
N GLN A 13 -15.98 7.21 -4.64
CA GLN A 13 -14.62 6.67 -4.73
C GLN A 13 -13.98 6.52 -3.34
N ASN A 14 -14.18 7.48 -2.43
CA ASN A 14 -13.70 7.37 -1.05
C ASN A 14 -14.36 6.23 -0.27
N LYS A 15 -15.69 6.05 -0.42
CA LYS A 15 -16.41 4.91 0.17
C LYS A 15 -15.93 3.58 -0.37
N TYR A 16 -15.66 3.50 -1.67
CA TYR A 16 -15.11 2.30 -2.29
C TYR A 16 -13.70 2.00 -1.77
N ILE A 17 -12.83 3.01 -1.75
CA ILE A 17 -11.45 2.85 -1.26
C ILE A 17 -11.45 2.41 0.20
N ALA A 18 -12.27 3.02 1.07
CA ALA A 18 -12.35 2.64 2.49
C ALA A 18 -12.90 1.23 2.74
N LYS A 19 -13.72 0.69 1.81
CA LYS A 19 -14.27 -0.66 1.93
C LYS A 19 -13.32 -1.73 1.40
N THR A 20 -12.51 -1.38 0.40
CA THR A 20 -11.70 -2.36 -0.36
C THR A 20 -10.22 -2.31 -0.01
N TYR A 21 -9.71 -1.18 0.46
CA TYR A 21 -8.29 -0.99 0.74
C TYR A 21 -8.11 -0.40 2.14
N ASP A 22 -7.25 -1.04 2.93
CA ASP A 22 -6.74 -0.46 4.15
C ASP A 22 -5.69 0.61 3.81
N ARG A 23 -5.89 1.85 4.29
CA ARG A 23 -4.95 2.95 4.07
C ARG A 23 -3.99 3.05 5.25
N ILE A 24 -2.77 2.53 5.06
CA ILE A 24 -1.70 2.60 6.07
C ILE A 24 -0.86 3.87 5.84
N ASN A 25 -0.82 4.75 6.84
CA ASN A 25 0.10 5.89 6.84
C ASN A 25 1.46 5.46 7.42
N LEU A 26 2.44 5.27 6.55
CA LEU A 26 3.82 4.92 6.92
C LEU A 26 4.68 6.19 7.07
N VAL A 27 5.29 6.38 8.24
CA VAL A 27 6.30 7.42 8.46
C VAL A 27 7.69 6.79 8.39
N VAL A 28 8.44 7.12 7.34
CA VAL A 28 9.85 6.72 7.19
C VAL A 28 10.75 7.94 7.30
N PRO A 29 11.98 7.79 7.81
CA PRO A 29 12.96 8.86 7.83
C PRO A 29 13.25 9.38 6.41
N LYS A 30 13.62 10.67 6.32
CA LYS A 30 13.95 11.30 5.03
C LYS A 30 15.10 10.56 4.35
N GLY A 31 14.91 10.22 3.07
CA GLY A 31 15.87 9.48 2.25
C GLY A 31 15.54 8.01 2.10
N GLU A 32 14.86 7.41 3.08
CA GLU A 32 14.51 5.99 3.03
C GLU A 32 13.45 5.71 1.97
N LYS A 33 12.46 6.61 1.81
CA LYS A 33 11.51 6.56 0.69
C LYS A 33 12.21 6.52 -0.68
N ALA A 34 13.32 7.25 -0.85
CA ALA A 34 14.05 7.24 -2.12
C ALA A 34 14.73 5.88 -2.34
N ARG A 35 15.28 5.30 -1.28
CA ARG A 35 15.89 3.97 -1.28
C ARG A 35 14.88 2.87 -1.62
N ILE A 36 13.70 2.91 -0.98
CA ILE A 36 12.57 2.00 -1.28
C ILE A 36 12.12 2.18 -2.73
N LYS A 37 12.05 3.43 -3.21
CA LYS A 37 11.69 3.71 -4.61
C LYS A 37 12.70 3.14 -5.59
N SER A 38 13.99 3.32 -5.35
CA SER A 38 15.04 2.75 -6.20
C SER A 38 14.94 1.23 -6.26
N HIS A 39 14.79 0.55 -5.12
CA HIS A 39 14.61 -0.90 -5.12
C HIS A 39 13.34 -1.37 -5.82
N ALA A 40 12.22 -0.67 -5.63
CA ALA A 40 10.99 -1.00 -6.33
C ALA A 40 11.14 -0.83 -7.86
N ASP A 41 11.83 0.23 -8.30
CA ASP A 41 12.12 0.49 -9.72
C ASP A 41 13.02 -0.61 -10.32
N GLU A 42 14.05 -1.05 -9.58
CA GLU A 42 14.91 -2.17 -9.97
C GLU A 42 14.14 -3.50 -10.08
N CYS A 43 13.19 -3.74 -9.18
CA CYS A 43 12.30 -4.91 -9.25
C CYS A 43 11.18 -4.75 -10.30
N GLY A 44 11.01 -3.58 -10.91
CA GLY A 44 9.93 -3.30 -11.87
C GLY A 44 8.54 -3.21 -11.23
N GLU A 45 8.47 -2.96 -9.92
CA GLU A 45 7.22 -2.88 -9.14
C GLU A 45 6.99 -1.47 -8.58
N SER A 46 5.74 -1.15 -8.26
CA SER A 46 5.45 0.10 -7.55
C SER A 46 5.94 0.04 -6.11
N VAL A 47 6.30 1.20 -5.55
CA VAL A 47 6.67 1.33 -4.12
C VAL A 47 5.62 0.70 -3.20
N ASN A 48 4.34 0.86 -3.51
CA ASN A 48 3.25 0.28 -2.72
C ASN A 48 3.21 -1.25 -2.83
N ALA A 49 3.46 -1.81 -4.02
CA ALA A 49 3.54 -3.26 -4.21
C ALA A 49 4.74 -3.85 -3.47
N PHE A 50 5.90 -3.20 -3.54
CA PHE A 50 7.10 -3.60 -2.80
C PHE A 50 6.86 -3.61 -1.28
N ILE A 51 6.23 -2.55 -0.73
CA ILE A 51 5.89 -2.47 0.69
C ILE A 51 4.93 -3.60 1.08
N ASN A 52 3.87 -3.83 0.31
CA ASN A 52 2.94 -4.93 0.58
C ASN A 52 3.63 -6.29 0.54
N ARG A 53 4.51 -6.54 -0.44
CA ARG A 53 5.29 -7.78 -0.55
C ARG A 53 6.21 -7.95 0.66
N ALA A 54 6.90 -6.90 1.07
CA ALA A 54 7.77 -6.94 2.24
C ALA A 54 7.00 -7.24 3.53
N ILE A 55 5.82 -6.64 3.71
CA ILE A 55 4.94 -6.92 4.85
C ILE A 55 4.48 -8.38 4.82
N GLN A 56 4.00 -8.88 3.68
CA GLN A 56 3.55 -10.28 3.56
C GLN A 56 4.68 -11.27 3.82
N ASN A 57 5.87 -11.06 3.24
CA ASN A 57 7.03 -11.90 3.47
C ASN A 57 7.48 -11.89 4.95
N GLN A 58 7.39 -10.74 5.63
CA GLN A 58 7.71 -10.64 7.06
C GLN A 58 6.65 -11.31 7.93
N MET A 59 5.37 -11.16 7.61
CA MET A 59 4.29 -11.87 8.31
C MET A 59 4.45 -13.38 8.15
N GLU A 60 4.74 -13.87 6.94
CA GLU A 60 4.96 -15.30 6.68
C GLU A 60 6.16 -15.84 7.48
N GLN A 61 7.28 -15.10 7.52
CA GLN A 61 8.43 -15.48 8.35
C GLN A 61 8.15 -15.44 9.85
N ASP A 62 7.32 -14.50 10.33
CA ASP A 62 6.95 -14.40 11.74
C ASP A 62 6.00 -15.52 12.15
N ASP A 63 5.03 -15.88 11.29
CA ASP A 63 4.15 -17.04 11.45
C ASP A 63 4.96 -18.35 11.45
N GLU A 64 5.93 -18.52 10.54
CA GLU A 64 6.85 -19.67 10.55
C GLU A 64 7.72 -19.74 11.82
N CYS A 65 7.92 -18.61 12.51
CA CYS A 65 8.64 -18.54 13.78
C CYS A 65 7.72 -18.70 15.01
N HIS A 66 6.38 -18.68 14.84
CA HIS A 66 5.38 -18.79 15.92
C HIS A 66 4.76 -20.19 16.04
N GLU A 67 5.17 -21.16 15.23
CA GLU A 67 4.97 -22.59 15.49
C GLU A 67 6.16 -23.18 16.27
N GLU A 68 6.27 -22.82 17.56
CA GLU A 68 7.03 -23.60 18.56
C GLU A 68 6.23 -23.78 19.86
#